data_AF-A0A377MR81-F1
#
_entry.id   AF-A0A377MR81-F1
#
_cell.length_a   1.000
_cell.length_b   1.000
_cell.length_c   1.000
_cell.angle_alpha   90.00
_cell.angle_beta   90.00
_cell.angle_gamma   90.00
#
_symmetry.space_group_name_H-M   'P 1'
#
loop_
_entity.id
_entity.type
_entity.pdbx_description
1 polymer ?
#
loop_
_entity_poly.entity_id
_entity_poly.type
_entity_poly.pdbx_seq_one_letter_code
_entity_poly.pdbx_strand_id
1 'polypeptide(L)'
;MKLNTYVYPHPVNYYIIERLGMTVEQFAELHNMKQPTIASWVTREKSVESLPAAFIYSLSLSSGKNMSEVYNDLLDIQTQKWHSIQGKHRKKERLDS
;
A
#
# COMPACT_ATOMS: atom_id res chain seq x y z
N MET A 1 2.46 -18.80 9.03
CA MET A 1 2.31 -17.50 9.73
C MET A 1 1.06 -16.80 9.19
N LYS A 2 0.14 -16.37 10.05
CA LYS A 2 -0.98 -15.51 9.61
C LYS A 2 -0.48 -14.07 9.60
N LEU A 3 -0.35 -13.49 8.41
CA LEU A 3 -0.02 -12.07 8.26
C LEU A 3 -1.20 -11.25 8.79
N ASN A 4 -0.91 -10.34 9.72
CA ASN A 4 -1.91 -9.51 10.37
C ASN A 4 -2.35 -8.40 9.39
N THR A 5 -3.32 -8.73 8.53
CA THR A 5 -3.94 -7.88 7.50
C THR A 5 -4.44 -6.52 8.01
N TYR A 6 -4.66 -6.38 9.32
CA TYR A 6 -5.32 -5.22 9.95
C TYR A 6 -4.40 -4.00 10.20
N VAL A 7 -3.08 -4.14 10.06
CA VAL A 7 -2.12 -3.15 10.61
C VAL A 7 -1.45 -2.29 9.55
N TYR A 8 -1.53 -2.60 8.26
CA TYR A 8 -0.73 -1.87 7.27
C TYR A 8 -1.46 -0.62 6.77
N PRO A 9 -1.06 0.62 7.13
CA PRO A 9 -1.82 1.84 6.84
C PRO A 9 -1.69 2.27 5.38
N HIS A 10 -0.64 1.83 4.70
CA HIS A 10 -0.29 2.33 3.37
C HIS A 10 -0.64 1.36 2.24
N PRO A 11 -1.12 1.84 1.07
CA PRO A 11 -1.41 1.00 -0.10
C PRO A 11 -0.23 0.11 -0.52
N VAL A 12 0.99 0.65 -0.44
CA VAL A 12 2.24 -0.07 -0.75
C VAL A 12 2.41 -1.34 0.08
N ASN A 13 2.31 -1.23 1.41
CA ASN A 13 2.50 -2.38 2.30
C ASN A 13 1.39 -3.42 2.11
N TYR A 14 0.15 -2.96 1.95
CA TYR A 14 -0.96 -3.86 1.68
C TYR A 14 -0.74 -4.63 0.37
N TYR A 15 -0.35 -3.95 -0.71
CA TYR A 15 -0.13 -4.61 -1.98
C TYR A 15 1.01 -5.64 -1.90
N ILE A 16 2.15 -5.28 -1.32
CA ILE A 16 3.29 -6.21 -1.21
C ILE A 16 2.94 -7.43 -0.36
N ILE A 17 2.30 -7.23 0.79
CA ILE A 17 2.06 -8.31 1.76
C ILE A 17 0.86 -9.17 1.34
N GLU A 18 -0.25 -8.54 0.97
CA GLU A 18 -1.52 -9.24 0.69
C GLU A 18 -1.65 -9.70 -0.76
N ARG A 19 -1.10 -8.95 -1.72
CA ARG A 19 -1.20 -9.33 -3.15
C ARG A 19 0.00 -10.15 -3.60
N LEU A 20 1.21 -9.78 -3.19
CA LEU A 20 2.42 -10.49 -3.60
C LEU A 20 2.82 -11.61 -2.62
N GLY A 21 2.24 -11.65 -1.42
CA GLY A 21 2.50 -12.71 -0.44
C GLY A 21 3.93 -12.72 0.13
N MET A 22 4.62 -11.58 0.11
CA MET A 22 6.00 -11.44 0.58
C MET A 22 6.16 -10.23 1.50
N THR A 23 7.25 -10.16 2.25
CA THR A 23 7.54 -8.99 3.09
C THR A 23 8.10 -7.82 2.29
N VAL A 24 8.07 -6.62 2.88
CA VAL A 24 8.63 -5.41 2.25
C VAL A 24 10.15 -5.54 2.09
N GLU A 25 10.82 -6.20 3.04
CA GLU A 25 12.26 -6.52 2.96
C GLU A 25 12.55 -7.42 1.76
N GLN A 26 11.81 -8.53 1.63
CA GLN A 26 11.99 -9.47 0.52
C GLN A 26 11.76 -8.80 -0.84
N PHE A 27 10.73 -7.96 -0.94
CA PHE A 27 10.48 -7.18 -2.16
C PHE A 27 11.62 -6.20 -2.45
N ALA A 28 12.11 -5.50 -1.42
CA ALA A 28 13.19 -4.54 -1.56
C ALA A 28 14.48 -5.21 -2.04
N GLU A 29 14.84 -6.36 -1.48
CA GLU A 29 15.99 -7.16 -1.92
C GLU A 29 15.82 -7.65 -3.35
N LEU A 30 14.64 -8.17 -3.72
CA LEU A 30 14.36 -8.69 -5.06
C LEU A 30 14.54 -7.64 -6.16
N HIS A 31 14.13 -6.39 -5.89
CA HIS A 31 14.18 -5.29 -6.86
C HIS A 31 15.36 -4.34 -6.65
N ASN A 32 16.32 -4.73 -5.81
CA ASN A 32 17.49 -3.92 -5.46
C ASN A 32 17.12 -2.49 -4.98
N MET A 33 15.99 -2.39 -4.27
CA MET A 33 15.48 -1.16 -3.69
C MET A 33 15.92 -1.03 -2.24
N LYS A 34 16.13 0.21 -1.79
CA LYS A 34 16.42 0.47 -0.38
C LYS A 34 15.12 0.38 0.44
N GLN A 35 15.01 -0.59 1.33
CA GLN A 35 13.89 -0.71 2.27
C GLN A 35 13.59 0.62 3.02
N PRO A 36 14.58 1.44 3.46
CA PRO A 36 14.31 2.75 4.06
C PRO A 36 13.55 3.71 3.13
N THR A 37 13.73 3.60 1.82
CA THR A 37 13.00 4.41 0.85
C THR A 37 11.53 4.03 0.82
N ILE A 38 11.22 2.74 0.78
CA ILE A 38 9.82 2.25 0.82
C ILE A 38 9.17 2.63 2.15
N ALA A 39 9.90 2.42 3.26
CA ALA A 39 9.45 2.83 4.59
C ALA A 39 9.17 4.33 4.68
N SER A 40 9.98 5.19 4.04
CA SER A 40 9.76 6.63 4.03
C SER A 40 8.47 7.05 3.32
N TRP A 41 8.02 6.30 2.31
CA TRP A 41 6.75 6.58 1.64
C TRP A 41 5.57 6.21 2.53
N VAL A 42 5.69 5.10 3.25
CA VAL A 42 4.70 4.64 4.23
C VAL A 42 4.57 5.64 5.38
N THR A 43 5.69 6.07 5.98
CA THR A 43 5.68 6.97 7.14
C THR A 43 5.26 8.39 6.80
N ARG A 44 5.48 8.84 5.57
CA ARG A 44 5.06 10.16 5.08
C ARG A 44 3.68 10.14 4.41
N GLU A 45 2.97 9.01 4.47
CA GLU A 45 1.67 8.81 3.83
C GLU A 45 1.64 9.28 2.37
N LYS A 46 2.70 8.93 1.62
CA LYS A 46 2.89 9.40 0.26
C LYS A 46 1.79 8.85 -0.64
N SER A 47 1.06 9.73 -1.32
CA SER A 47 -0.03 9.31 -2.21
C SER A 47 0.49 8.42 -3.35
N VAL A 48 -0.34 7.49 -3.82
CA VAL A 48 -0.01 6.55 -4.91
C VAL A 48 0.45 7.29 -6.18
N GLU A 49 -0.16 8.43 -6.46
CA GLU A 49 0.15 9.31 -7.58
C GLU A 49 1.59 9.86 -7.55
N SER A 50 2.17 9.96 -6.35
CA SER A 50 3.52 10.50 -6.14
C SER A 50 4.60 9.41 -6.10
N LEU A 51 4.23 8.14 -6.25
CA LEU A 51 5.16 7.03 -6.24
C LEU A 51 5.98 6.98 -7.54
N PRO A 52 7.27 6.62 -7.49
CA PRO A 52 8.09 6.52 -8.70
C PRO A 52 7.54 5.46 -9.67
N ALA A 53 7.52 5.77 -10.97
CA ALA A 53 7.12 4.81 -12.01
C ALA A 53 7.96 3.51 -11.97
N ALA A 54 9.25 3.61 -11.64
CA ALA A 54 10.12 2.46 -11.46
C ALA A 54 9.63 1.50 -10.36
N PHE A 55 9.03 2.02 -9.29
CA PHE A 55 8.47 1.20 -8.23
C PHE A 55 7.20 0.47 -8.69
N ILE A 56 6.32 1.16 -9.43
CA ILE A 56 5.12 0.56 -10.04
C ILE A 56 5.53 -0.54 -11.03
N TYR A 57 6.61 -0.32 -11.77
CA TYR A 57 7.18 -1.32 -12.66
C TYR A 57 7.68 -2.56 -11.89
N SER A 58 8.44 -2.39 -10.81
CA SER A 58 8.85 -3.50 -9.94
C SER A 58 7.66 -4.30 -9.39
N LEU A 59 6.58 -3.63 -8.98
CA LEU A 59 5.35 -4.29 -8.56
C LEU A 59 4.70 -5.08 -9.70
N SER A 60 4.72 -4.55 -10.93
CA SER A 60 4.18 -5.22 -12.11
C SER A 60 4.96 -6.50 -12.45
N LEU A 61 6.29 -6.46 -12.33
CA LEU A 61 7.14 -7.64 -12.49
C LEU A 61 6.84 -8.73 -11.46
N SER A 62 6.66 -8.35 -10.19
CA SER A 62 6.33 -9.31 -9.13
C SER A 62 4.90 -9.84 -9.19
N SER A 63 3.94 -9.05 -9.67
CA SER A 63 2.52 -9.45 -9.74
C SER A 63 2.19 -10.22 -11.02
N GLY A 64 3.03 -10.13 -12.05
CA GLY A 64 2.71 -10.63 -13.39
C GLY A 64 1.60 -9.84 -14.09
N LYS A 65 1.19 -8.68 -13.54
CA LYS A 65 0.20 -7.77 -14.13
C LYS A 65 0.89 -6.65 -14.88
N ASN A 66 0.17 -5.95 -15.75
CA ASN A 66 0.71 -4.74 -16.37
C ASN A 66 0.74 -3.56 -15.39
N MET A 67 1.55 -2.53 -15.69
CA MET A 67 1.71 -1.37 -14.79
C MET A 67 0.40 -0.62 -14.53
N SER A 68 -0.51 -0.53 -15.50
CA SER A 68 -1.78 0.16 -15.35
C SER A 68 -2.72 -0.56 -14.38
N GLU A 69 -2.78 -1.89 -14.45
CA GLU A 69 -3.54 -2.71 -13.50
C GLU A 69 -3.01 -2.55 -12.08
N VAL A 70 -1.69 -2.60 -11.90
CA VAL A 70 -1.06 -2.40 -10.58
C VAL A 70 -1.34 -1.00 -10.05
N TYR A 71 -1.25 0.02 -10.89
CA TYR A 71 -1.50 1.40 -10.50
C TYR A 71 -2.96 1.59 -10.07
N ASN A 72 -3.92 1.05 -10.83
CA ASN A 72 -5.34 1.12 -10.49
C ASN A 72 -5.63 0.35 -9.19
N ASP A 73 -5.07 -0.84 -9.00
CA ASP A 73 -5.21 -1.60 -7.75
C ASP A 73 -4.73 -0.77 -6.54
N LEU A 74 -3.59 -0.08 -6.66
CA LEU A 74 -3.07 0.79 -5.61
C LEU A 74 -4.00 1.98 -5.32
N LEU A 75 -4.57 2.61 -6.36
CA LEU A 75 -5.54 3.70 -6.22
C LEU A 75 -6.83 3.23 -5.54
N ASP A 76 -7.31 2.04 -5.87
CA ASP A 76 -8.49 1.44 -5.25
C ASP A 76 -8.24 1.17 -3.76
N ILE A 77 -7.07 0.62 -3.42
CA ILE A 77 -6.66 0.40 -2.03
C ILE A 77 -6.57 1.73 -1.27
N GLN A 78 -5.99 2.76 -1.88
CA GLN A 78 -5.93 4.11 -1.32
C GLN A 78 -7.36 4.62 -1.04
N THR A 79 -8.23 4.60 -2.04
CA THR A 79 -9.62 5.09 -1.99
C THR A 79 -10.46 4.37 -0.94
N GLN A 80 -10.42 3.03 -0.91
CA GLN A 80 -11.15 2.23 0.08
C GLN A 80 -10.72 2.57 1.50
N LYS A 81 -9.41 2.83 1.72
CA LYS A 81 -8.92 3.28 3.03
C LYS A 81 -9.45 4.65 3.40
N TRP A 82 -9.41 5.64 2.51
CA TRP A 82 -10.00 6.96 2.75
C TRP A 82 -11.46 6.84 3.19
N HIS A 83 -12.27 6.03 2.49
CA HIS A 83 -13.66 5.78 2.88
C HIS A 83 -13.80 5.09 4.24
N SER A 84 -12.91 4.14 4.57
CA SER A 84 -12.93 3.46 5.88
C SER A 84 -12.54 4.39 7.04
N ILE A 85 -11.63 5.35 6.80
CA ILE A 85 -11.19 6.36 7.77
C ILE A 85 -12.30 7.40 7.98
N GLN A 86 -12.92 7.89 6.89
CA GLN A 86 -14.04 8.83 6.93
C GLN A 86 -15.29 8.22 7.60
N GLY A 87 -15.58 6.94 7.34
CA GLY A 87 -16.67 6.21 8.00
C GLY A 87 -16.47 6.02 9.51
N LYS A 88 -15.23 5.98 9.99
CA LYS A 88 -14.89 5.94 11.43
C LYS A 88 -15.00 7.32 12.08
N HIS A 89 -14.63 8.40 11.38
CA HIS A 89 -14.78 9.77 11.89
C HIS A 89 -16.25 10.12 12.18
N ARG A 90 -17.15 9.75 11.25
CA ARG A 90 -18.60 10.01 11.37
C ARG A 90 -19.31 9.22 12.48
N LYS A 91 -18.69 8.16 13.01
CA LYS A 91 -19.21 7.40 14.17
C LYS A 91 -18.77 7.99 15.51
N LYS A 92 -17.73 8.83 15.54
CA LYS A 92 -17.26 9.47 16.78
C LYS A 92 -18.11 10.68 17.17
N GLU A 93 -18.62 11.44 16.21
CA GLU A 93 -19.56 12.58 16.41
C GLU A 93 -21.01 12.18 16.75
N ARG A 94 -21.29 10.89 16.96
CA ARG A 94 -22.64 10.38 17.30
C ARG A 94 -22.72 9.79 18.70
N LEU A 95 -21.63 9.80 19.45
CA LEU A 95 -21.53 9.24 20.80
C LEU A 95 -21.28 10.32 21.86
N ASP A 96 -21.26 11.60 21.49
CA ASP A 96 -21.09 12.77 22.35
C ASP A 96 -22.25 13.78 22.28
N SER A 97 -23.42 13.37 21.77
CA SER A 97 -24.68 14.15 21.81
C SER A 97 -25.75 13.48 22.66
#